data_AF-A0A952E6K7-F1
#
_entry.id   AF-A0A952E6K7-F1
#
_cell.length_a   1.000
_cell.length_b   1.000
_cell.length_c   1.000
_cell.angle_alpha   90.00
_cell.angle_beta   90.00
_cell.angle_gamma   90.00
#
_symmetry.space_group_name_H-M   'P 1'
#
loop_
_entity.id
_entity.type
_entity.pdbx_description
1 polymer ?
#
loop_
_entity_poly.entity_id
_entity_poly.type
_entity_poly.pdbx_seq_one_letter_code
_entity_poly.pdbx_strand_id
1 'polypeptide(L)'
;MNEAETRAELIDPKLKASGWGVVDGSKVLREYRITDGKIQTGGGRAKPLIADYVLVYQGRKLATMEAKSDEKEVGEGVAQAKNYAEKLKLDYTYSSNGKEIYQICMKTCAEGLIAGFPTPDELWNKTFATENQWRDKFSNVPFEDMGGTKSTRYYQEIAVNNTMSAIAEEKQRILLTMATGTGKTFIAFQIAWKLFQTRWNLKRDGSRRPRILFLADRNILADQAFNAFSAFDEDALVRIKPDEIRRHDQSCSALDLLSDWPVYTMCSISRSSR
;
A
#
# COMPACT_ATOMS: atom_id res chain seq x y z
N MET A 1 15.80 29.32 -14.61
CA MET A 1 14.38 28.88 -14.77
C MET A 1 13.81 28.64 -13.39
N ASN A 2 12.54 28.97 -13.15
CA ASN A 2 11.91 28.64 -11.87
C ASN A 2 11.74 27.11 -11.73
N GLU A 3 11.37 26.63 -10.55
CA GLU A 3 11.25 25.19 -10.28
C GLU A 3 10.17 24.51 -11.14
N ALA A 4 9.05 25.19 -11.41
CA ALA A 4 7.99 24.65 -12.26
C ALA A 4 8.42 24.51 -13.72
N GLU A 5 9.13 25.50 -14.26
CA GLU A 5 9.75 25.44 -15.59
C GLU A 5 10.80 24.34 -15.66
N THR A 6 11.65 24.21 -14.64
CA THR A 6 12.67 23.15 -14.57
C THR A 6 12.04 21.77 -14.59
N ARG A 7 10.91 21.61 -13.88
CA ARG A 7 10.11 20.38 -13.87
C ARG A 7 9.56 20.05 -15.26
N ALA A 8 8.91 21.01 -15.91
CA ALA A 8 8.25 20.81 -17.21
C ALA A 8 9.24 20.61 -18.37
N GLU A 9 10.30 21.42 -18.42
CA GLU A 9 11.19 21.50 -19.59
C GLU A 9 12.40 20.57 -19.49
N LEU A 10 12.84 20.19 -18.27
CA LEU A 10 14.06 19.40 -18.08
C LEU A 10 13.81 18.05 -17.42
N ILE A 11 13.05 18.01 -16.32
CA ILE A 11 12.86 16.78 -15.53
C ILE A 11 11.84 15.84 -16.20
N ASP A 12 10.67 16.35 -16.56
CA ASP A 12 9.59 15.56 -17.16
C ASP A 12 10.02 14.87 -18.48
N PRO A 13 10.76 15.52 -19.40
CA PRO A 13 11.30 14.86 -20.58
C PRO A 13 12.30 13.76 -20.25
N LYS A 14 13.16 13.94 -19.25
CA LYS A 14 14.14 12.92 -18.81
C LYS A 14 13.44 11.70 -18.20
N LEU A 15 12.41 11.91 -17.37
CA LEU A 15 11.59 10.83 -16.83
C LEU A 15 10.89 10.06 -17.97
N LYS A 16 10.27 10.78 -18.91
CA LYS A 16 9.60 10.19 -20.07
C LYS A 16 10.55 9.40 -20.96
N ALA A 17 11.74 9.94 -21.23
CA ALA A 17 12.79 9.27 -22.00
C ALA A 17 13.30 8.00 -21.30
N SER A 18 13.24 7.96 -19.97
CA SER A 18 13.55 6.76 -19.16
C SER A 18 12.37 5.80 -19.05
N GLY A 19 11.25 6.05 -19.74
CA GLY A 19 10.07 5.19 -19.80
C GLY A 19 9.00 5.47 -18.73
N TRP A 20 9.23 6.40 -17.81
CA TRP A 20 8.26 6.70 -16.76
C TRP A 20 7.01 7.38 -17.31
N GLY A 21 5.83 6.79 -17.02
CA GLY A 21 4.55 7.25 -17.56
C GLY A 21 4.32 6.94 -19.05
N VAL A 22 5.20 6.13 -19.66
CA VAL A 22 5.06 5.65 -21.05
C VAL A 22 4.98 4.13 -21.08
N VAL A 23 5.86 3.45 -20.33
CA VAL A 23 5.85 1.99 -20.20
C VAL A 23 4.58 1.56 -19.46
N ASP A 24 3.95 0.46 -19.92
CA ASP A 24 2.74 -0.06 -19.29
C ASP A 24 2.95 -0.36 -17.80
N GLY A 25 1.96 -0.06 -16.97
CA GLY A 25 2.06 -0.15 -15.52
C GLY A 25 2.93 0.93 -14.85
N SER A 26 3.62 1.79 -15.61
CA SER A 26 4.39 2.93 -15.08
C SER A 26 3.52 4.19 -14.94
N LYS A 27 3.62 4.87 -13.80
CA LYS A 27 2.95 6.16 -13.54
C LYS A 27 3.90 7.12 -12.82
N VAL A 28 3.74 8.39 -13.14
CA VAL A 28 4.42 9.50 -12.45
C VAL A 28 3.36 10.31 -11.71
N LEU A 29 3.33 10.19 -10.38
CA LEU A 29 2.44 10.99 -9.55
C LEU A 29 3.14 12.31 -9.23
N ARG A 30 2.59 13.43 -9.73
CA ARG A 30 3.10 14.77 -9.43
C ARG A 30 2.38 15.36 -8.24
N GLU A 31 3.08 16.17 -7.45
CA GLU A 31 2.54 16.86 -6.27
C GLU A 31 1.83 15.89 -5.31
N TYR A 32 2.48 14.76 -5.04
CA TYR A 32 1.92 13.68 -4.24
C TYR A 32 1.86 14.09 -2.77
N ARG A 33 0.65 14.36 -2.27
CA ARG A 33 0.39 14.67 -0.87
C ARG A 33 0.58 13.43 0.02
N ILE A 34 1.63 13.44 0.83
CA ILE A 34 1.96 12.38 1.79
C ILE A 34 1.17 12.56 3.09
N THR A 35 1.08 13.80 3.60
CA THR A 35 0.38 14.08 4.87
C THR A 35 -0.49 15.33 4.78
N ASP A 36 -1.48 15.42 5.68
CA ASP A 36 -2.38 16.59 5.78
C ASP A 36 -1.84 17.70 6.68
N GLY A 37 -0.62 17.56 7.20
CA GLY A 37 -0.08 18.47 8.20
C GLY A 37 -0.59 18.19 9.63
N LYS A 38 0.28 18.42 10.62
CA LYS A 38 -0.02 18.22 12.04
C LYS A 38 -0.97 19.31 12.54
N ILE A 39 -2.01 18.95 13.29
CA ILE A 39 -2.87 19.92 13.98
C ILE A 39 -2.04 20.64 15.05
N GLN A 40 -2.06 21.97 15.02
CA GLN A 40 -1.36 22.85 15.95
C GLN A 40 -2.34 23.44 16.96
N THR A 41 -1.81 23.88 18.10
CA THR A 41 -2.56 24.63 19.09
C THR A 41 -3.14 25.89 18.43
N GLY A 42 -4.44 26.14 18.60
CA GLY A 42 -5.15 27.23 17.92
C GLY A 42 -5.92 26.82 16.65
N GLY A 43 -5.98 25.53 16.31
CA GLY A 43 -6.88 24.98 15.29
C GLY A 43 -6.34 24.95 13.86
N GLY A 44 -5.16 25.55 13.62
CA GLY A 44 -4.45 25.47 12.34
C GLY A 44 -3.72 24.13 12.12
N ARG A 45 -3.26 23.89 10.90
CA ARG A 45 -2.38 22.76 10.56
C ARG A 45 -1.02 23.26 10.09
N ALA A 46 0.03 22.54 10.47
CA ALA A 46 1.35 22.70 9.89
C ALA A 46 1.32 22.38 8.38
N LYS A 47 2.35 22.79 7.64
CA LYS A 47 2.45 22.52 6.21
C LYS A 47 2.34 21.01 5.93
N PRO A 48 1.50 20.60 4.95
CA PRO A 48 1.47 19.22 4.50
C PRO A 48 2.81 18.85 3.88
N LEU A 49 3.12 17.56 3.90
CA LEU A 49 4.27 17.04 3.15
C LEU A 49 3.77 16.62 1.78
N ILE A 50 4.35 17.20 0.74
CA ILE A 50 4.01 16.98 -0.66
C ILE A 50 5.32 16.70 -1.37
N ALA A 51 5.46 15.50 -1.96
CA ALA A 51 6.59 15.19 -2.80
C ALA A 51 6.32 15.66 -4.24
N ASP A 52 7.31 16.26 -4.89
CA ASP A 52 7.14 16.74 -6.27
C ASP A 52 6.79 15.60 -7.22
N TYR A 53 7.44 14.44 -7.02
CA TYR A 53 7.24 13.24 -7.80
C TYR A 53 7.25 11.98 -6.94
N VAL A 54 6.37 11.04 -7.28
CA VAL A 54 6.45 9.64 -6.86
C VAL A 54 6.37 8.76 -8.10
N LEU A 55 7.40 7.92 -8.26
CA LEU A 55 7.53 6.98 -9.37
C LEU A 55 6.85 5.66 -8.98
N VAL A 56 5.86 5.25 -9.78
CA VAL A 56 5.05 4.05 -9.55
C VAL A 56 5.21 3.09 -10.71
N TYR A 57 5.44 1.82 -10.41
CA TYR A 57 5.51 0.76 -11.42
C TYR A 57 4.87 -0.52 -10.89
N GLN A 58 4.08 -1.20 -11.73
CA GLN A 58 3.34 -2.43 -11.39
C GLN A 58 2.57 -2.33 -10.06
N GLY A 59 1.91 -1.18 -9.85
CA GLY A 59 1.12 -0.91 -8.64
C GLY A 59 1.93 -0.66 -7.36
N ARG A 60 3.27 -0.57 -7.42
CA ARG A 60 4.14 -0.18 -6.30
C ARG A 60 4.77 1.18 -6.51
N LYS A 61 4.78 2.01 -5.46
CA LYS A 61 5.67 3.16 -5.36
C LYS A 61 7.10 2.66 -5.20
N LEU A 62 8.01 3.12 -6.05
CA LEU A 62 9.41 2.69 -6.04
C LEU A 62 10.37 3.79 -5.57
N ALA A 63 10.06 5.05 -5.90
CA ALA A 63 10.88 6.18 -5.47
C ALA A 63 10.11 7.48 -5.34
N THR A 64 10.62 8.37 -4.49
CA THR A 64 10.28 9.80 -4.47
C THR A 64 11.34 10.61 -5.19
N MET A 65 10.98 11.80 -5.64
CA MET A 65 11.96 12.76 -6.12
C MET A 65 11.56 14.19 -5.75
N GLU A 66 12.57 14.96 -5.36
CA GLU A 66 12.48 16.38 -5.07
C GLU A 66 13.11 17.18 -6.20
N ALA A 67 12.33 18.07 -6.81
CA ALA A 67 12.82 18.97 -7.84
C ALA A 67 13.37 20.26 -7.21
N LYS A 68 14.30 20.90 -7.92
CA LYS A 68 14.80 22.23 -7.61
C LYS A 68 14.88 23.03 -8.91
N SER A 69 14.93 24.35 -8.81
CA SER A 69 15.27 25.23 -9.94
C SER A 69 16.64 24.86 -10.50
N ASP A 70 16.84 25.01 -11.81
CA ASP A 70 18.11 24.77 -12.51
C ASP A 70 19.25 25.74 -12.11
N GLU A 71 18.93 26.77 -11.33
CA GLU A 71 19.88 27.72 -10.72
C GLU A 71 20.38 27.27 -9.34
N LYS A 72 19.83 26.17 -8.80
CA LYS A 72 20.18 25.62 -7.49
C LYS A 72 20.97 24.33 -7.61
N GLU A 73 21.73 24.04 -6.57
CA GLU A 73 22.44 22.77 -6.42
C GLU A 73 21.47 21.64 -6.07
N VAL A 74 21.69 20.45 -6.63
CA VAL A 74 20.87 19.25 -6.31
C VAL A 74 20.92 18.88 -4.83
N GLY A 75 22.00 19.26 -4.13
CA GLY A 75 22.16 19.05 -2.70
C GLY A 75 21.04 19.67 -1.85
N GLU A 76 20.42 20.77 -2.30
CA GLU A 76 19.35 21.45 -1.56
C GLU A 76 18.09 20.59 -1.36
N GLY A 77 17.82 19.64 -2.27
CA GLY A 77 16.66 18.77 -2.17
C GLY A 77 16.91 17.46 -1.44
N VAL A 78 18.16 17.08 -1.16
CA VAL A 78 18.53 15.76 -0.61
C VAL A 78 17.86 15.47 0.72
N ALA A 79 17.87 16.41 1.66
CA ALA A 79 17.28 16.21 2.98
C ALA A 79 15.75 16.00 2.91
N GLN A 80 15.07 16.72 2.01
CA GLN A 80 13.62 16.57 1.78
C GLN A 80 13.32 15.24 1.10
N ALA A 81 14.08 14.89 0.06
CA ALA A 81 13.98 13.62 -0.65
C ALA A 81 14.14 12.41 0.30
N LYS A 82 15.12 12.46 1.22
CA LYS A 82 15.32 11.42 2.27
C LYS A 82 14.14 11.34 3.23
N ASN A 83 13.62 12.49 3.70
CA ASN A 83 12.48 12.53 4.60
C ASN A 83 11.23 11.87 3.99
N TYR A 84 10.95 12.16 2.72
CA TYR A 84 9.80 11.58 2.02
C TYR A 84 9.96 10.08 1.79
N ALA A 85 11.14 9.64 1.38
CA ALA A 85 11.44 8.22 1.20
C ALA A 85 11.30 7.43 2.51
N GLU A 86 11.78 7.99 3.62
CA GLU A 86 11.64 7.36 4.94
C GLU A 86 10.17 7.19 5.36
N LYS A 87 9.33 8.21 5.10
CA LYS A 87 7.89 8.17 5.39
C LYS A 87 7.14 7.18 4.53
N LEU A 88 7.46 7.14 3.24
CA LEU A 88 6.85 6.22 2.28
C LEU A 88 7.46 4.81 2.32
N LYS A 89 8.54 4.60 3.10
CA LYS A 89 9.31 3.36 3.19
C LYS A 89 9.81 2.89 1.82
N LEU A 90 10.40 3.81 1.07
CA LEU A 90 10.97 3.56 -0.26
C LEU A 90 12.48 3.39 -0.17
N ASP A 91 13.02 2.50 -1.00
CA ASP A 91 14.44 2.19 -1.02
C ASP A 91 15.27 3.22 -1.79
N TYR A 92 14.64 3.94 -2.71
CA TYR A 92 15.30 4.91 -3.56
C TYR A 92 14.59 6.26 -3.51
N THR A 93 15.39 7.33 -3.60
CA THR A 93 14.89 8.69 -3.74
C THR A 93 15.89 9.52 -4.52
N TYR A 94 15.42 10.62 -5.10
CA TYR A 94 16.23 11.47 -5.97
C TYR A 94 16.07 12.94 -5.61
N SER A 95 17.11 13.73 -5.91
CA SER A 95 16.98 15.18 -6.08
C SER A 95 17.52 15.59 -7.44
N SER A 96 16.82 16.49 -8.12
CA SER A 96 17.23 16.97 -9.44
C SER A 96 16.89 18.44 -9.64
N ASN A 97 17.81 19.16 -10.27
CA ASN A 97 17.64 20.54 -10.75
C ASN A 97 17.44 20.56 -12.28
N GLY A 98 17.01 19.44 -12.87
CA GLY A 98 16.88 19.27 -14.31
C GLY A 98 18.19 19.03 -15.05
N LYS A 99 19.33 19.59 -14.60
CA LYS A 99 20.66 19.35 -15.20
C LYS A 99 21.26 18.06 -14.68
N GLU A 100 21.32 17.94 -13.36
CA GLU A 100 21.90 16.81 -12.64
C GLU A 100 20.83 15.99 -11.93
N ILE A 101 21.16 14.73 -11.66
CA ILE A 101 20.29 13.81 -10.91
C ILE A 101 21.13 13.18 -9.81
N TYR A 102 20.74 13.43 -8.57
CA TYR A 102 21.36 12.86 -7.39
C TYR A 102 20.50 11.72 -6.86
N GLN A 103 20.99 10.48 -6.91
CA GLN A 103 20.30 9.30 -6.42
C GLN A 103 20.76 8.96 -5.00
N ILE A 104 19.81 8.51 -4.18
CA ILE A 104 20.05 8.06 -2.81
C ILE A 104 19.40 6.68 -2.65
N CYS A 105 20.15 5.68 -2.18
CA CYS A 105 19.64 4.40 -1.73
C CYS A 105 19.50 4.40 -0.20
N MET A 106 18.25 4.34 0.30
CA MET A 106 17.92 4.39 1.72
C MET A 106 18.35 3.13 2.50
N LYS A 107 18.54 2.00 1.81
CA LYS A 107 18.96 0.73 2.42
C LYS A 107 20.47 0.65 2.65
N THR A 108 21.26 1.03 1.65
CA THR A 108 22.73 0.90 1.69
C THR A 108 23.42 2.21 2.06
N CYS A 109 22.68 3.31 2.14
CA CYS A 109 23.18 4.68 2.28
C CYS A 109 24.10 5.12 1.12
N ALA A 110 24.15 4.37 0.01
CA ALA A 110 24.89 4.77 -1.18
C ALA A 110 24.16 5.92 -1.88
N GLU A 111 24.87 7.01 -2.15
CA GLU A 111 24.31 8.19 -2.82
C GLU A 111 25.34 8.86 -3.73
N GLY A 112 24.87 9.53 -4.78
CA GLY A 112 25.74 10.16 -5.76
C GLY A 112 25.01 10.59 -7.05
N LEU A 113 25.75 11.28 -7.92
CA LEU A 113 25.27 11.70 -9.22
C LEU A 113 25.14 10.51 -10.17
N ILE A 114 24.06 10.50 -10.95
CA ILE A 114 23.80 9.53 -12.01
C ILE A 114 23.51 10.23 -13.34
N ALA A 115 23.84 9.58 -14.46
CA ALA A 115 23.71 10.17 -15.78
C ALA A 115 22.26 10.32 -16.26
N GLY A 116 21.36 9.45 -15.80
CA GLY A 116 19.95 9.44 -16.18
C GLY A 116 19.13 8.67 -15.15
N PHE A 117 17.82 8.89 -15.13
CA PHE A 117 16.94 8.11 -14.26
C PHE A 117 16.96 6.64 -14.65
N PRO A 118 16.93 5.69 -13.70
CA PRO A 118 16.73 4.30 -14.05
C PRO A 118 15.36 4.12 -14.71
N THR A 119 15.29 3.16 -15.61
CA THR A 119 14.02 2.72 -16.19
C THR A 119 13.12 2.08 -15.12
N PRO A 120 11.80 1.97 -15.34
CA PRO A 120 10.90 1.29 -14.42
C PRO A 120 11.35 -0.14 -14.07
N ASP A 121 11.79 -0.91 -15.06
CA ASP A 121 12.30 -2.28 -14.87
C ASP A 121 13.61 -2.32 -14.07
N GLU A 122 14.56 -1.43 -14.37
CA GLU A 122 15.81 -1.36 -13.61
C GLU A 122 15.56 -1.01 -12.14
N LEU A 123 14.67 -0.05 -11.88
CA LEU A 123 14.34 0.34 -10.50
C LEU A 123 13.56 -0.77 -9.78
N TRP A 124 12.67 -1.48 -10.49
CA TRP A 124 11.96 -2.65 -9.97
C TRP A 124 12.93 -3.75 -9.55
N ASN A 125 13.85 -4.15 -10.44
CA ASN A 125 14.83 -5.19 -10.18
C ASN A 125 15.79 -4.81 -9.05
N LYS A 126 16.16 -3.53 -8.94
CA LYS A 126 16.94 -3.00 -7.80
C LYS A 126 16.18 -3.08 -6.47
N THR A 127 14.87 -2.87 -6.48
CA THR A 127 14.02 -2.88 -5.28
C THR A 127 13.66 -4.31 -4.85
N PHE A 128 13.43 -5.18 -5.83
CA PHE A 128 12.93 -6.54 -5.67
C PHE A 128 13.87 -7.57 -6.33
N ALA A 129 15.11 -7.64 -5.85
CA ALA A 129 16.16 -8.48 -6.42
C ALA A 129 15.80 -9.98 -6.49
N THR A 130 14.99 -10.47 -5.55
CA THR A 130 14.45 -11.85 -5.61
C THR A 130 13.08 -11.81 -6.26
N GLU A 131 12.90 -12.55 -7.36
CA GLU A 131 11.59 -12.71 -7.99
C GLU A 131 10.60 -13.36 -7.03
N ASN A 132 9.36 -12.85 -7.00
CA ASN A 132 8.29 -13.44 -6.23
C ASN A 132 6.95 -13.24 -6.94
N GLN A 133 6.47 -14.30 -7.58
CA GLN A 133 5.24 -14.27 -8.37
C GLN A 133 4.02 -13.78 -7.57
N TRP A 134 3.93 -14.13 -6.28
CA TRP A 134 2.81 -13.70 -5.43
C TRP A 134 2.87 -12.22 -5.11
N ARG A 135 4.06 -11.70 -4.77
CA ARG A 135 4.26 -10.25 -4.58
C ARG A 135 3.80 -9.49 -5.83
N ASP A 136 4.17 -9.96 -7.01
CA ASP A 136 3.88 -9.26 -8.27
C ASP A 136 2.37 -9.31 -8.57
N LYS A 137 1.74 -10.49 -8.42
CA LYS A 137 0.27 -10.64 -8.50
C LYS A 137 -0.46 -9.71 -7.52
N PHE A 138 -0.04 -9.65 -6.26
CA PHE A 138 -0.65 -8.78 -5.24
C PHE A 138 -0.49 -7.29 -5.57
N SER A 139 0.61 -6.92 -6.22
CA SER A 139 0.93 -5.54 -6.59
C SER A 139 0.07 -5.06 -7.76
N ASN A 140 -0.19 -5.94 -8.72
CA ASN A 140 -1.02 -5.66 -9.89
C ASN A 140 -2.52 -5.49 -9.57
N VAL A 141 -3.00 -5.96 -8.41
CA VAL A 141 -4.37 -5.67 -7.97
C VAL A 141 -4.42 -4.25 -7.40
N PRO A 142 -5.18 -3.31 -7.99
CA PRO A 142 -5.31 -1.95 -7.45
C PRO A 142 -5.99 -1.97 -6.07
N PHE A 143 -5.75 -0.93 -5.28
CA PHE A 143 -6.52 -0.70 -4.06
C PHE A 143 -7.97 -0.37 -4.45
N GLU A 144 -8.93 -0.97 -3.76
CA GLU A 144 -10.35 -0.68 -3.97
C GLU A 144 -10.70 0.66 -3.32
N ASP A 145 -11.17 1.62 -4.11
CA ASP A 145 -11.39 3.01 -3.69
C ASP A 145 -12.86 3.34 -3.36
N MET A 146 -13.75 2.34 -3.41
CA MET A 146 -15.18 2.46 -3.17
C MET A 146 -15.81 3.56 -4.04
N GLY A 147 -15.58 3.48 -5.35
CA GLY A 147 -16.08 4.45 -6.32
C GLY A 147 -15.44 5.83 -6.16
N GLY A 148 -14.15 5.87 -5.79
CA GLY A 148 -13.38 7.10 -5.62
C GLY A 148 -13.62 7.85 -4.30
N THR A 149 -14.45 7.34 -3.40
CA THR A 149 -14.81 8.03 -2.14
C THR A 149 -13.77 7.90 -1.04
N LYS A 150 -12.86 6.93 -1.13
CA LYS A 150 -11.81 6.71 -0.13
C LYS A 150 -10.43 6.62 -0.76
N SER A 151 -9.60 7.64 -0.51
CA SER A 151 -8.17 7.58 -0.82
C SER A 151 -7.40 6.83 0.28
N THR A 152 -6.50 5.94 -0.15
CA THR A 152 -5.63 5.20 0.77
C THR A 152 -4.55 6.11 1.31
N ARG A 153 -4.43 6.22 2.64
CA ARG A 153 -3.35 7.00 3.28
C ARG A 153 -2.03 6.23 3.17
N TYR A 154 -0.91 6.96 3.10
CA TYR A 154 0.42 6.35 2.87
C TYR A 154 0.76 5.21 3.84
N TYR A 155 0.47 5.37 5.15
CA TYR A 155 0.76 4.34 6.15
C TYR A 155 -0.17 3.12 6.04
N GLN A 156 -1.37 3.28 5.49
CA GLN A 156 -2.29 2.16 5.25
C GLN A 156 -1.79 1.33 4.07
N GLU A 157 -1.35 2.00 3.00
CA GLU A 157 -0.71 1.33 1.87
C GLU A 157 0.54 0.57 2.29
N ILE A 158 1.40 1.17 3.11
CA ILE A 158 2.60 0.49 3.67
C ILE A 158 2.19 -0.76 4.46
N ALA A 159 1.18 -0.65 5.34
CA ALA A 159 0.72 -1.78 6.15
C ALA A 159 0.18 -2.93 5.28
N VAL A 160 -0.62 -2.62 4.26
CA VAL A 160 -1.14 -3.61 3.30
C VAL A 160 0.03 -4.23 2.53
N ASN A 161 0.88 -3.41 1.93
CA ASN A 161 2.03 -3.84 1.13
C ASN A 161 2.98 -4.76 1.90
N ASN A 162 3.31 -4.43 3.14
CA ASN A 162 4.16 -5.25 3.99
C ASN A 162 3.49 -6.57 4.38
N THR A 163 2.17 -6.55 4.62
CA THR A 163 1.41 -7.78 4.89
C THR A 163 1.39 -8.69 3.68
N MET A 164 1.13 -8.15 2.48
CA MET A 164 1.14 -8.92 1.24
C MET A 164 2.54 -9.50 0.95
N SER A 165 3.61 -8.74 1.19
CA SER A 165 4.99 -9.25 1.06
C SER A 165 5.26 -10.39 2.05
N ALA A 166 4.88 -10.25 3.32
CA ALA A 166 5.06 -11.31 4.31
C ALA A 166 4.27 -12.59 3.97
N ILE A 167 3.05 -12.47 3.42
CA ILE A 167 2.28 -13.62 2.91
C ILE A 167 2.98 -14.27 1.72
N ALA A 168 3.50 -13.46 0.79
CA ALA A 168 4.26 -13.94 -0.36
C ALA A 168 5.54 -14.69 0.06
N GLU A 169 6.16 -14.27 1.16
CA GLU A 169 7.31 -14.91 1.84
C GLU A 169 6.91 -16.03 2.81
N GLU A 170 5.66 -16.48 2.76
CA GLU A 170 5.13 -17.64 3.51
C GLU A 170 5.13 -17.47 5.04
N LYS A 171 5.18 -16.23 5.53
CA LYS A 171 5.03 -15.96 6.97
C LYS A 171 3.59 -16.27 7.40
N GLN A 172 3.45 -17.24 8.31
CA GLN A 172 2.15 -17.71 8.79
C GLN A 172 1.50 -16.81 9.84
N ARG A 173 2.30 -15.93 10.47
CA ARG A 173 1.85 -15.04 11.55
C ARG A 173 2.41 -13.64 11.33
N ILE A 174 1.52 -12.66 11.27
CA ILE A 174 1.85 -11.26 11.00
C ILE A 174 1.13 -10.41 12.05
N LEU A 175 1.85 -9.44 12.64
CA LEU A 175 1.30 -8.49 13.60
C LEU A 175 1.41 -7.07 13.04
N LEU A 176 0.28 -6.36 12.98
CA LEU A 176 0.24 -4.94 12.64
C LEU A 176 -0.11 -4.13 13.89
N THR A 177 0.83 -3.31 14.36
CA THR A 177 0.60 -2.40 15.49
C THR A 177 0.14 -1.04 14.97
N MET A 178 -1.09 -0.66 15.30
CA MET A 178 -1.69 0.58 14.82
C MET A 178 -2.56 1.25 15.88
N ALA A 179 -2.50 2.58 15.94
CA ALA A 179 -3.36 3.36 16.82
C ALA A 179 -4.86 3.21 16.49
N THR A 180 -5.72 3.53 17.45
CA THR A 180 -7.18 3.60 17.22
C THR A 180 -7.53 4.79 16.32
N GLY A 181 -8.49 4.62 15.41
CA GLY A 181 -8.89 5.67 14.46
C GLY A 181 -8.04 5.79 13.18
N THR A 182 -7.00 4.96 13.00
CA THR A 182 -6.14 5.00 11.79
C THR A 182 -6.68 4.17 10.61
N GLY A 183 -7.88 3.58 10.74
CA GLY A 183 -8.50 2.80 9.66
C GLY A 183 -8.02 1.35 9.57
N LYS A 184 -7.87 0.65 10.71
CA LYS A 184 -7.54 -0.78 10.75
C LYS A 184 -8.48 -1.64 9.90
N THR A 185 -9.79 -1.36 9.95
CA THR A 185 -10.80 -2.07 9.15
C THR A 185 -10.57 -1.91 7.66
N PHE A 186 -10.17 -0.71 7.21
CA PHE A 186 -9.84 -0.45 5.81
C PHE A 186 -8.62 -1.27 5.36
N ILE A 187 -7.58 -1.36 6.20
CA ILE A 187 -6.40 -2.18 5.90
C ILE A 187 -6.77 -3.67 5.81
N ALA A 188 -7.55 -4.17 6.76
CA ALA A 188 -8.01 -5.56 6.73
C ALA A 188 -8.82 -5.87 5.46
N PHE A 189 -9.70 -4.95 5.06
CA PHE A 189 -10.44 -5.03 3.80
C PHE A 189 -9.50 -5.09 2.58
N GLN A 190 -8.52 -4.20 2.48
CA GLN A 190 -7.58 -4.19 1.34
C GLN A 190 -6.71 -5.45 1.26
N ILE A 191 -6.30 -6.00 2.41
CA ILE A 191 -5.58 -7.29 2.45
C ILE A 191 -6.48 -8.41 1.91
N ALA A 192 -7.70 -8.50 2.44
CA ALA A 192 -8.69 -9.46 1.97
C ALA A 192 -8.91 -9.32 0.46
N TRP A 193 -9.16 -8.10 -0.01
CA TRP A 193 -9.41 -7.76 -1.42
C TRP A 193 -8.29 -8.29 -2.33
N LYS A 194 -7.03 -7.95 -2.02
CA LYS A 194 -5.88 -8.40 -2.81
C LYS A 194 -5.75 -9.91 -2.83
N LEU A 195 -5.93 -10.61 -1.69
CA LEU A 195 -5.88 -12.07 -1.64
C LEU A 195 -6.97 -12.71 -2.51
N PHE A 196 -8.18 -12.16 -2.49
CA PHE A 196 -9.31 -12.73 -3.21
C PHE A 196 -9.26 -12.47 -4.70
N GLN A 197 -8.92 -11.26 -5.13
CA GLN A 197 -8.77 -10.93 -6.55
C GLN A 197 -7.64 -11.72 -7.20
N THR A 198 -6.57 -12.03 -6.44
CA THR A 198 -5.49 -12.90 -6.93
C THR A 198 -5.77 -14.39 -6.80
N ARG A 199 -6.95 -14.78 -6.29
CA ARG A 199 -7.32 -16.18 -5.99
C ARG A 199 -6.25 -16.89 -5.14
N TRP A 200 -5.58 -16.14 -4.26
CA TRP A 200 -4.59 -16.72 -3.37
C TRP A 200 -5.24 -17.78 -2.50
N ASN A 201 -4.53 -18.87 -2.23
CA ASN A 201 -5.00 -19.92 -1.33
C ASN A 201 -3.79 -20.70 -0.78
N LEU A 202 -4.02 -21.58 0.21
CA LEU A 202 -2.95 -22.34 0.86
C LEU A 202 -2.16 -23.26 -0.10
N LYS A 203 -2.77 -23.74 -1.20
CA LYS A 203 -2.09 -24.53 -2.24
C LYS A 203 -1.29 -23.65 -3.22
N ARG A 204 -1.50 -22.33 -3.20
CA ARG A 204 -0.78 -21.35 -4.03
C ARG A 204 -0.89 -21.60 -5.53
N ASP A 205 -1.98 -22.22 -5.97
CA ASP A 205 -2.21 -22.61 -7.37
C ASP A 205 -3.20 -21.69 -8.12
N GLY A 206 -3.91 -20.79 -7.43
CA GLY A 206 -4.94 -19.94 -8.03
C GLY A 206 -6.23 -20.68 -8.43
N SER A 207 -6.37 -21.96 -8.06
CA SER A 207 -7.50 -22.81 -8.46
C SER A 207 -8.83 -22.33 -7.89
N ARG A 208 -8.81 -21.84 -6.64
CA ARG A 208 -9.97 -21.35 -5.91
C ARG A 208 -9.66 -20.07 -5.15
N ARG A 209 -10.71 -19.28 -4.88
CA ARG A 209 -10.64 -18.10 -4.02
C ARG A 209 -10.33 -18.50 -2.55
N PRO A 210 -9.64 -17.64 -1.76
CA PRO A 210 -9.28 -17.95 -0.38
C PRO A 210 -10.48 -17.89 0.55
N ARG A 211 -10.56 -18.82 1.51
CA ARG A 211 -11.48 -18.66 2.65
C ARG A 211 -10.85 -17.75 3.70
N ILE A 212 -11.50 -16.63 4.00
CA ILE A 212 -10.96 -15.63 4.95
C ILE A 212 -11.95 -15.41 6.09
N LEU A 213 -11.46 -15.62 7.32
CA LEU A 213 -12.20 -15.42 8.55
C LEU A 213 -11.79 -14.08 9.20
N PHE A 214 -12.71 -13.13 9.31
CA PHE A 214 -12.51 -11.89 10.07
C PHE A 214 -13.15 -12.01 11.45
N LEU A 215 -12.34 -11.83 12.50
CA LEU A 215 -12.77 -11.94 13.88
C LEU A 215 -12.78 -10.58 14.57
N ALA A 216 -13.89 -10.25 15.22
CA ALA A 216 -14.01 -9.08 16.08
C ALA A 216 -14.65 -9.43 17.42
N ASP A 217 -14.32 -8.66 18.44
CA ASP A 217 -14.78 -8.90 19.82
C ASP A 217 -16.26 -8.51 20.02
N ARG A 218 -16.71 -7.39 19.42
CA ARG A 218 -18.08 -6.87 19.60
C ARG A 218 -18.89 -6.93 18.31
N ASN A 219 -20.18 -7.22 18.41
CA ASN A 219 -21.10 -7.26 17.26
C ASN A 219 -21.05 -5.96 16.45
N ILE A 220 -21.10 -4.80 17.10
CA ILE A 220 -21.05 -3.50 16.40
C ILE A 220 -19.77 -3.33 15.56
N LEU A 221 -18.65 -3.92 15.98
CA LEU A 221 -17.39 -3.86 15.22
C LEU A 221 -17.40 -4.84 14.04
N ALA A 222 -17.97 -6.03 14.24
CA ALA A 222 -18.18 -7.00 13.16
C ALA A 222 -19.14 -6.46 12.10
N ASP A 223 -20.20 -5.75 12.51
CA ASP A 223 -21.18 -5.17 11.59
C ASP A 223 -20.59 -3.97 10.83
N GLN A 224 -19.77 -3.13 11.49
CA GLN A 224 -18.98 -2.08 10.81
C GLN A 224 -18.01 -2.66 9.78
N ALA A 225 -17.35 -3.77 10.10
CA ALA A 225 -16.50 -4.47 9.16
C ALA A 225 -17.34 -5.05 8.00
N PHE A 226 -18.51 -5.63 8.27
CA PHE A 226 -19.39 -6.17 7.23
C PHE A 226 -19.75 -5.13 6.18
N ASN A 227 -20.18 -3.95 6.64
CA ASN A 227 -20.51 -2.85 5.73
C ASN A 227 -19.27 -2.33 4.99
N ALA A 228 -18.08 -2.35 5.62
CA ALA A 228 -16.85 -1.94 4.94
C ALA A 228 -16.40 -2.91 3.84
N PHE A 229 -16.91 -4.14 3.85
CA PHE A 229 -16.60 -5.19 2.90
C PHE A 229 -17.64 -5.28 1.77
N SER A 230 -18.62 -4.38 1.70
CA SER A 230 -19.73 -4.42 0.72
C SER A 230 -19.29 -4.36 -0.76
N ALA A 231 -18.02 -4.12 -1.05
CA ALA A 231 -17.45 -4.20 -2.40
C ALA A 231 -17.25 -5.65 -2.89
N PHE A 232 -17.29 -6.64 -2.00
CA PHE A 232 -17.37 -8.04 -2.41
C PHE A 232 -18.80 -8.39 -2.84
N ASP A 233 -18.92 -9.35 -3.75
CA ASP A 233 -20.21 -9.92 -4.15
C ASP A 233 -20.99 -10.39 -2.91
N GLU A 234 -22.31 -10.17 -2.87
CA GLU A 234 -23.13 -10.49 -1.69
C GLU A 234 -23.07 -11.98 -1.30
N ASP A 235 -22.95 -12.86 -2.29
CA ASP A 235 -22.79 -14.30 -2.10
C ASP A 235 -21.40 -14.70 -1.57
N ALA A 236 -20.43 -13.80 -1.63
CA ALA A 236 -19.09 -14.03 -1.10
C ALA A 236 -19.00 -13.77 0.41
N LEU A 237 -19.93 -13.00 1.01
CA LEU A 237 -19.87 -12.54 2.40
C LEU A 237 -20.92 -13.19 3.29
N VAL A 238 -20.49 -13.80 4.39
CA VAL A 238 -21.40 -14.29 5.45
C VAL A 238 -21.08 -13.66 6.79
N ARG A 239 -22.11 -13.14 7.46
CA ARG A 239 -22.07 -12.70 8.85
C ARG A 239 -22.59 -13.83 9.75
N ILE A 240 -21.71 -14.39 10.58
CA ILE A 240 -22.08 -15.41 11.57
C ILE A 240 -22.24 -14.75 12.93
N LYS A 241 -23.42 -14.90 13.54
CA LYS A 241 -23.68 -14.39 14.91
C LYS A 241 -23.28 -15.43 15.97
N PRO A 242 -22.91 -15.01 17.20
CA PRO A 242 -22.51 -15.95 18.25
C PRO A 242 -23.59 -16.99 18.59
N ASP A 243 -24.87 -16.62 18.49
CA ASP A 243 -25.99 -17.52 18.79
C ASP A 243 -26.22 -18.59 17.72
N GLU A 244 -25.76 -18.37 16.48
CA GLU A 244 -25.82 -19.35 15.39
C GLU A 244 -24.78 -20.45 15.60
N ILE A 245 -23.61 -20.10 16.18
CA ILE A 245 -22.57 -21.06 16.56
C ILE A 245 -23.05 -21.95 17.71
N ARG A 246 -23.73 -21.37 18.71
CA ARG A 246 -24.24 -22.11 19.89
C ARG A 246 -25.28 -23.17 19.53
N ARG A 247 -26.05 -23.01 18.45
CA ARG A 247 -27.06 -24.01 18.03
C ARG A 247 -26.47 -25.25 17.37
N HIS A 248 -25.22 -25.19 16.90
CA HIS A 248 -24.53 -26.31 16.25
C HIS A 248 -23.64 -27.13 17.20
N ASP A 249 -23.60 -26.79 18.48
CA ASP A 249 -22.66 -27.36 19.45
C ASP A 249 -23.22 -28.56 20.23
N GLN A 250 -23.36 -29.69 19.54
CA GLN A 250 -23.16 -31.01 20.18
C GLN A 250 -22.03 -31.84 19.52
N SER A 251 -21.34 -31.33 18.48
CA SER A 251 -20.16 -32.02 17.93
C SER A 251 -19.26 -31.23 16.96
N CYS A 252 -19.62 -30.02 16.52
CA CYS A 252 -18.86 -29.30 15.48
C CYS A 252 -18.10 -28.09 16.03
N SER A 253 -16.78 -28.03 15.78
CA SER A 253 -15.99 -26.84 16.05
C SER A 253 -16.31 -25.71 15.04
N ALA A 254 -16.03 -24.45 15.40
CA ALA A 254 -16.17 -23.31 14.48
C ALA A 254 -15.33 -23.47 13.18
N LEU A 255 -14.33 -24.36 13.17
CA LEU A 255 -13.53 -24.72 12.00
C LEU A 255 -14.22 -25.74 11.10
N ASP A 256 -15.03 -26.65 11.65
CA ASP A 256 -15.81 -27.63 10.90
C ASP A 256 -16.96 -26.95 10.14
N LEU A 257 -17.50 -25.86 10.71
CA LEU A 257 -18.47 -24.99 10.03
C LEU A 257 -17.88 -24.18 8.87
N LEU A 258 -16.56 -24.18 8.61
CA LEU A 258 -16.00 -23.43 7.47
C LEU A 258 -15.91 -24.27 6.19
N SER A 259 -16.21 -25.57 6.22
CA SER A 259 -16.17 -26.44 5.04
C SER A 259 -17.30 -26.16 4.05
N ASP A 260 -18.47 -25.79 4.56
CA ASP A 260 -19.73 -25.76 3.80
C ASP A 260 -20.20 -24.34 3.45
N TRP A 261 -19.43 -23.31 3.82
CA TRP A 261 -19.85 -21.91 3.78
C TRP A 261 -19.05 -21.08 2.77
N PRO A 262 -19.59 -19.92 2.32
CA PRO A 262 -18.97 -19.07 1.32
C PRO A 262 -17.58 -18.56 1.68
N VAL A 263 -16.94 -17.96 0.68
CA VAL A 263 -15.51 -17.65 0.63
C VAL A 263 -15.07 -16.63 1.71
N TYR A 264 -15.95 -15.76 2.21
CA TYR A 264 -15.68 -14.92 3.38
C TYR A 264 -16.64 -15.19 4.51
N THR A 265 -16.08 -15.29 5.71
CA THR A 265 -16.85 -15.47 6.93
C THR A 265 -16.43 -14.43 7.95
N MET A 266 -17.40 -13.72 8.51
CA MET A 266 -17.17 -12.74 9.55
C MET A 266 -17.89 -13.16 10.83
N CYS A 267 -17.10 -13.39 11.87
CA CYS A 267 -17.59 -13.93 13.13
C CYS A 267 -17.24 -12.97 14.27
N SER A 268 -18.22 -12.70 15.13
CA SER A 268 -17.95 -12.10 16.43
C SER A 268 -17.71 -13.19 17.46
N ILE A 269 -16.67 -13.06 18.29
CA ILE A 269 -16.43 -13.97 19.41
C ILE A 269 -16.84 -13.24 20.67
N SER A 270 -18.00 -13.55 21.23
CA SER A 270 -18.34 -13.07 22.57
C SER A 270 -17.65 -13.96 23.61
N ARG A 271 -16.65 -13.41 24.31
CA ARG A 271 -16.24 -14.02 25.58
C ARG A 271 -17.35 -13.74 26.59
N SER A 272 -18.04 -14.78 27.07
CA SER A 272 -18.78 -14.62 28.33
C SER A 272 -17.76 -14.28 29.40
N SER A 273 -17.88 -13.10 30.00
CA SER A 273 -17.27 -12.83 31.30
C SER A 273 -17.64 -13.97 32.23
N ARG A 274 -16.64 -14.69 32.75
CA ARG A 274 -16.82 -15.51 33.95
C ARG A 274 -17.01 -14.59 35.15
#